data_AF-A0A4V5U9X8-F1
#
_entry.id   AF-A0A4V5U9X8-F1
#
_cell.length_a   1.000
_cell.length_b   1.000
_cell.length_c   1.000
_cell.angle_alpha   90.00
_cell.angle_beta   90.00
_cell.angle_gamma   90.00
#
_symmetry.space_group_name_H-M   'P 1'
#
loop_
_entity.id
_entity.type
_entity.pdbx_description
1 polymer ?
#
loop_
_entity_poly.entity_id
_entity_poly.type
_entity_poly.pdbx_seq_one_letter_code
_entity_poly.pdbx_strand_id
1 'polypeptide(L)'
;MDKQSIETLQTKLHQGSLLSASFLQDLDAESYLAYRDRADFDTEWIGAYQKLQRDSLTEAEQVQLTEWSRLAFVHVMQEGGDADLAAYVSDDMDMIFTAFTLEVEDHFIDRLVESYIDERLPV
;
A
#
# COMPACT_ATOMS: atom_id res chain seq x y z
N MET A 1 5.03 -13.43 -0.04
CA MET A 1 5.25 -12.51 1.10
C MET A 1 5.38 -13.28 2.41
N ASP A 2 6.33 -12.91 3.28
CA ASP A 2 6.51 -13.53 4.59
C ASP A 2 5.90 -12.68 5.75
N LYS A 3 5.64 -13.34 6.88
CA LYS A 3 4.99 -12.72 8.05
C LYS A 3 5.78 -11.56 8.66
N GLN A 4 7.11 -11.61 8.64
CA GLN A 4 7.97 -10.59 9.24
C GLN A 4 7.88 -9.27 8.46
N SER A 5 7.79 -9.36 7.13
CA SER A 5 7.57 -8.18 6.28
C SER A 5 6.24 -7.49 6.62
N ILE A 6 5.17 -8.24 6.81
CA ILE A 6 3.88 -7.67 7.21
C ILE A 6 3.90 -7.04 8.60
N GLU A 7 4.49 -7.70 9.59
CA GLU A 7 4.65 -7.14 10.95
C GLU A 7 5.47 -5.84 10.93
N THR A 8 6.44 -5.76 10.03
CA THR A 8 7.25 -4.54 9.82
C THR A 8 6.39 -3.41 9.24
N LEU A 9 5.59 -3.68 8.21
CA LEU A 9 4.67 -2.67 7.64
C LEU A 9 3.61 -2.20 8.64
N GLN A 10 3.03 -3.11 9.43
CA GLN A 10 2.10 -2.76 10.50
C GLN A 10 2.76 -1.85 11.54
N THR A 11 4.00 -2.17 11.93
CA THR A 11 4.78 -1.35 12.87
C THR A 11 5.03 0.06 12.29
N LYS A 12 5.45 0.14 11.02
CA LYS A 12 5.67 1.42 10.31
C LYS A 12 4.40 2.26 10.24
N LEU A 13 3.25 1.64 9.93
CA LEU A 13 1.95 2.34 9.89
C LEU A 13 1.55 2.91 11.25
N HIS A 14 1.65 2.11 12.31
CA HIS A 14 1.29 2.56 13.66
C HIS A 14 2.22 3.65 14.19
N GLN A 15 3.47 3.68 13.74
CA GLN A 15 4.45 4.69 14.11
C GLN A 15 4.41 5.94 13.22
N GLY A 16 3.67 5.93 12.12
CA GLY A 16 3.73 6.99 11.11
C GLY A 16 5.13 7.09 10.49
N SER A 17 5.71 5.96 10.08
CA SER A 17 7.05 5.87 9.50
C SER A 17 7.09 5.03 8.21
N LEU A 18 5.96 4.97 7.51
CA LEU A 18 5.84 4.23 6.25
C LEU A 18 6.70 4.87 5.14
N LEU A 19 6.60 6.20 5.00
CA LEU A 19 7.38 7.04 4.07
C LEU A 19 7.82 8.30 4.81
N SER A 20 9.10 8.65 4.79
CA SER A 20 9.58 9.84 5.50
C SER A 20 9.21 11.15 4.78
N ALA A 21 9.03 12.24 5.52
CA ALA A 21 8.90 13.58 4.93
C ALA A 21 10.04 13.93 3.97
N SER A 22 11.28 13.54 4.28
CA SER A 22 12.42 13.77 3.35
C SER A 22 12.23 13.03 2.03
N PHE A 23 11.75 11.79 2.06
CA PHE A 23 11.46 11.05 0.84
C PHE A 23 10.36 11.75 0.02
N LEU A 24 9.26 12.16 0.65
CA LEU A 24 8.15 12.81 -0.03
C LEU A 24 8.52 14.20 -0.58
N GLN A 25 9.39 14.95 0.09
CA GLN A 25 9.87 16.25 -0.39
C GLN A 25 10.77 16.14 -1.63
N ASP A 26 11.57 15.07 -1.71
CA ASP A 26 12.47 14.81 -2.83
C ASP A 26 11.76 14.08 -3.99
N LEU A 27 10.53 13.60 -3.78
CA LEU A 27 9.75 12.89 -4.77
C LEU A 27 9.25 13.84 -5.86
N ASP A 28 9.52 13.49 -7.12
CA ASP A 28 8.80 14.04 -8.27
C ASP A 28 7.41 13.39 -8.36
N ALA A 29 6.46 13.94 -7.60
CA ALA A 29 5.11 13.39 -7.45
C ALA A 29 4.36 13.35 -8.79
N GLU A 30 4.48 14.38 -9.64
CA GLU A 30 3.80 14.43 -10.94
C GLU A 30 4.27 13.29 -11.85
N SER A 31 5.59 13.08 -11.95
CA SER A 31 6.14 11.98 -12.74
C SER A 31 5.75 10.61 -12.18
N TYR A 32 5.72 10.47 -10.85
CA TYR A 32 5.29 9.22 -10.20
C TYR A 32 3.82 8.92 -10.45
N LEU A 33 2.92 9.89 -10.29
CA LEU A 33 1.49 9.72 -10.56
C LEU A 33 1.26 9.36 -12.04
N ALA A 34 1.95 10.03 -12.96
CA ALA A 34 1.90 9.70 -14.37
C ALA A 34 2.41 8.27 -14.67
N TYR A 35 3.39 7.79 -13.90
CA TYR A 35 3.84 6.40 -13.98
C TYR A 35 2.78 5.43 -13.46
N ARG A 36 2.20 5.72 -12.29
CA ARG A 36 1.18 4.92 -11.60
C ARG A 36 -0.08 4.73 -12.43
N ASP A 37 -0.42 5.73 -13.25
CA ASP A 37 -1.56 5.74 -14.18
C ASP A 37 -1.30 5.02 -15.51
N ARG A 38 -0.08 4.51 -15.75
CA ARG A 38 0.20 3.79 -16.98
C ARG A 38 -0.55 2.47 -17.03
N ALA A 39 -1.02 2.13 -18.23
CA ALA A 39 -1.81 0.93 -18.46
C ALA A 39 -1.12 -0.38 -18.04
N ASP A 40 0.21 -0.46 -18.11
CA ASP A 40 0.95 -1.63 -17.67
C ASP A 40 0.89 -1.82 -16.14
N PHE A 41 1.16 -0.76 -15.38
CA PHE A 41 1.04 -0.82 -13.92
C PHE A 41 -0.42 -1.06 -13.49
N ASP A 42 -1.37 -0.31 -14.05
CA ASP A 42 -2.80 -0.44 -13.73
C ASP A 42 -3.33 -1.85 -14.02
N THR A 43 -2.92 -2.46 -15.14
CA THR A 43 -3.32 -3.83 -15.48
C THR A 43 -2.82 -4.84 -14.44
N GLU A 44 -1.58 -4.72 -13.98
CA GLU A 44 -1.05 -5.59 -12.94
C GLU A 44 -1.76 -5.36 -11.60
N TRP A 45 -1.99 -4.11 -11.21
CA TRP A 45 -2.68 -3.76 -9.98
C TRP A 45 -4.11 -4.29 -9.96
N ILE A 46 -4.90 -4.01 -11.00
CA ILE A 46 -6.26 -4.54 -11.14
C ILE A 46 -6.25 -6.07 -11.14
N GLY A 47 -5.30 -6.69 -11.84
CA GLY A 47 -5.17 -8.13 -11.91
C GLY A 47 -4.88 -8.78 -10.56
N ALA A 48 -4.04 -8.15 -9.73
CA ALA A 48 -3.77 -8.57 -8.36
C ALA A 48 -5.01 -8.37 -7.46
N TYR A 49 -5.63 -7.19 -7.54
CA TYR A 49 -6.81 -6.86 -6.75
C TYR A 49 -7.98 -7.81 -7.02
N GLN A 50 -8.22 -8.19 -8.28
CA GLN A 50 -9.29 -9.12 -8.66
C GLN A 50 -9.12 -10.54 -8.11
N LYS A 51 -7.91 -10.94 -7.73
CA LYS A 51 -7.66 -12.25 -7.09
C LYS A 51 -8.10 -12.28 -5.63
N LEU A 52 -8.30 -11.12 -5.01
CA LEU A 52 -8.69 -11.00 -3.61
C LEU A 52 -10.20 -11.28 -3.46
N GLN A 53 -10.53 -12.49 -3.01
CA GLN A 53 -11.91 -12.91 -2.74
C GLN A 53 -12.45 -12.31 -1.43
N ARG A 54 -12.62 -10.98 -1.40
CA ARG A 54 -12.95 -10.18 -0.21
C ARG A 54 -14.23 -10.60 0.51
N ASP A 55 -15.17 -11.26 -0.19
CA ASP A 55 -16.41 -11.79 0.40
C ASP A 55 -16.15 -12.83 1.49
N SER A 56 -14.93 -13.37 1.57
CA SER A 56 -14.51 -14.31 2.61
C SER A 56 -14.07 -13.62 3.91
N LEU A 57 -13.89 -12.30 3.92
CA LEU A 57 -13.46 -11.54 5.09
C LEU A 57 -14.60 -11.38 6.10
N THR A 58 -14.32 -11.61 7.37
CA THR A 58 -15.19 -11.25 8.47
C THR A 58 -15.34 -9.73 8.60
N GLU A 59 -16.41 -9.29 9.27
CA GLU A 59 -16.62 -7.86 9.55
C GLU A 59 -15.45 -7.25 10.35
N ALA A 60 -14.90 -8.01 11.31
CA ALA A 60 -13.77 -7.56 12.12
C ALA A 60 -12.51 -7.35 11.27
N GLU A 61 -12.21 -8.25 10.34
CA GLU A 61 -11.10 -8.12 9.41
C GLU A 61 -11.30 -6.92 8.47
N GLN A 62 -12.51 -6.72 7.94
CA GLN A 62 -12.82 -5.57 7.08
C GLN A 62 -12.60 -4.23 7.80
N VAL A 63 -13.02 -4.13 9.07
CA VAL A 63 -12.78 -2.94 9.90
C VAL A 63 -11.28 -2.72 10.11
N GLN A 64 -10.53 -3.78 10.40
CA GLN A 64 -9.08 -3.69 10.61
C GLN A 64 -8.33 -3.24 9.34
N LEU A 65 -8.66 -3.84 8.19
CA LEU A 65 -8.09 -3.46 6.89
C LEU A 65 -8.37 -1.99 6.58
N THR A 66 -9.62 -1.56 6.77
CA THR A 66 -10.02 -0.16 6.58
C THR A 66 -9.20 0.79 7.47
N GLU A 67 -8.93 0.42 8.71
CA GLU A 67 -8.13 1.24 9.62
C GLU A 67 -6.68 1.34 9.17
N TRP A 68 -6.07 0.24 8.70
CA TRP A 68 -4.70 0.28 8.19
C TRP A 68 -4.54 1.15 6.94
N SER A 69 -5.47 1.04 5.99
CA SER A 69 -5.48 1.90 4.81
C SER A 69 -5.68 3.37 5.19
N ARG A 70 -6.58 3.65 6.14
CA ARG A 70 -6.78 4.99 6.69
C ARG A 70 -5.51 5.55 7.33
N LEU A 71 -4.77 4.75 8.11
CA LEU A 71 -3.51 5.17 8.72
C LEU A 71 -2.47 5.53 7.66
N ALA A 72 -2.40 4.76 6.57
CA ALA A 72 -1.49 5.03 5.45
C ALA A 72 -1.81 6.35 4.75
N PHE A 73 -3.10 6.58 4.46
CA PHE A 73 -3.56 7.84 3.89
C PHE A 73 -3.20 9.03 4.79
N VAL A 74 -3.54 8.95 6.08
CA VAL A 74 -3.27 10.01 7.05
C VAL A 74 -1.78 10.29 7.17
N HIS A 75 -0.96 9.23 7.18
CA HIS A 75 0.49 9.34 7.23
C HIS A 75 1.05 10.18 6.07
N VAL A 76 0.71 9.83 4.82
CA VAL A 76 1.20 10.56 3.63
C VAL A 76 0.77 12.03 3.65
N MET A 77 -0.49 12.30 4.03
CA MET A 77 -1.00 13.66 4.15
C MET A 77 -0.27 14.47 5.24
N GLN A 78 0.13 13.84 6.34
CA GLN A 78 0.83 14.51 7.44
C GLN A 78 2.30 14.82 7.09
N GLU A 79 2.95 13.94 6.33
CA GLU A 79 4.34 14.09 5.90
C GLU A 79 4.50 15.02 4.68
N GLY A 80 3.41 15.61 4.18
CA GLY A 80 3.42 16.64 3.14
C GLY A 80 3.18 16.12 1.72
N GLY A 81 2.71 14.88 1.56
CA GLY A 81 2.23 14.37 0.28
C GLY A 81 0.89 14.99 -0.13
N ASP A 82 0.49 14.75 -1.38
CA ASP A 82 -0.82 15.13 -1.90
C ASP A 82 -1.87 14.02 -1.75
N ALA A 83 -3.13 14.37 -2.05
CA ALA A 83 -4.27 13.48 -1.85
C ALA A 83 -4.29 12.29 -2.83
N ASP A 84 -3.77 12.45 -4.06
CA ASP A 84 -3.75 11.39 -5.06
C ASP A 84 -2.68 10.35 -4.69
N LEU A 85 -1.49 10.81 -4.27
CA LEU A 85 -0.45 9.95 -3.74
C LEU A 85 -0.93 9.22 -2.46
N ALA A 86 -1.58 9.93 -1.55
CA ALA A 86 -2.11 9.34 -0.33
C ALA A 86 -3.17 8.26 -0.63
N ALA A 87 -4.00 8.47 -1.65
CA ALA A 87 -4.98 7.48 -2.10
C ALA A 87 -4.29 6.22 -2.65
N TYR A 88 -3.28 6.36 -3.51
CA TYR A 88 -2.54 5.20 -4.03
C TYR A 88 -1.82 4.40 -2.95
N VAL A 89 -1.17 5.08 -2.00
CA VAL A 89 -0.52 4.40 -0.87
C VAL A 89 -1.55 3.69 0.02
N SER A 90 -2.72 4.29 0.24
CA SER A 90 -3.82 3.67 0.97
C SER A 90 -4.35 2.42 0.27
N ASP A 91 -4.56 2.48 -1.04
CA ASP A 91 -5.05 1.36 -1.83
C ASP A 91 -4.03 0.21 -1.89
N ASP A 92 -2.74 0.53 -1.97
CA ASP A 92 -1.68 -0.47 -1.91
C ASP A 92 -1.62 -1.15 -0.53
N MET A 93 -1.79 -0.41 0.57
CA MET A 93 -1.88 -1.00 1.92
C MET A 93 -3.11 -1.90 2.06
N ASP A 94 -4.27 -1.48 1.56
CA ASP A 94 -5.48 -2.32 1.55
C ASP A 94 -5.22 -3.65 0.84
N MET A 95 -4.61 -3.59 -0.35
CA MET A 95 -4.33 -4.77 -1.16
C MET A 95 -3.33 -5.70 -0.49
N ILE A 96 -2.22 -5.17 0.05
CA ILE A 96 -1.19 -5.93 0.76
C ILE A 96 -1.78 -6.68 1.95
N PHE A 97 -2.49 -5.98 2.85
CA PHE A 97 -3.01 -6.61 4.05
C PHE A 97 -4.19 -7.54 3.76
N THR A 98 -4.98 -7.24 2.73
CA THR A 98 -6.04 -8.16 2.30
C THR A 98 -5.45 -9.46 1.79
N ALA A 99 -4.42 -9.39 0.95
CA ALA A 99 -3.75 -10.58 0.43
C ALA A 99 -3.14 -11.43 1.56
N PHE A 100 -2.48 -10.78 2.53
CA PHE A 100 -1.96 -11.47 3.70
C PHE A 100 -3.07 -12.13 4.54
N THR A 101 -4.18 -11.43 4.77
CA THR A 101 -5.32 -11.94 5.57
C THR A 101 -6.00 -13.13 4.90
N LEU A 102 -6.10 -13.12 3.57
CA LEU A 102 -6.70 -14.19 2.78
C LEU A 102 -5.70 -15.29 2.37
N GLU A 103 -4.44 -15.20 2.81
CA GLU A 103 -3.35 -16.11 2.44
C GLU A 103 -3.17 -16.24 0.90
N VAL A 104 -3.37 -15.13 0.17
CA VAL A 104 -3.19 -15.06 -1.29
C VAL A 104 -1.75 -14.69 -1.63
N GLU A 105 -1.08 -15.56 -2.38
CA GLU A 105 0.24 -15.28 -2.94
C GLU A 105 0.13 -14.62 -4.32
N ASP A 106 0.75 -13.45 -4.48
CA ASP A 106 0.85 -12.77 -5.77
C ASP A 106 2.16 -11.98 -5.88
N HIS A 107 2.90 -12.22 -6.96
CA HIS A 107 4.18 -11.58 -7.23
C HIS A 107 4.13 -10.05 -7.31
N PHE A 108 3.02 -9.46 -7.78
CA PHE A 108 2.88 -8.01 -7.85
C PHE A 108 2.73 -7.44 -6.44
N ILE A 109 1.94 -8.08 -5.59
CA ILE A 109 1.74 -7.69 -4.20
C ILE A 109 3.05 -7.83 -3.42
N ASP A 110 3.83 -8.89 -3.67
CA ASP A 110 5.17 -9.05 -3.09
C ASP A 110 6.09 -7.88 -3.46
N ARG A 111 6.07 -7.39 -4.72
CA ARG A 111 6.82 -6.19 -5.13
C ARG A 111 6.37 -4.92 -4.42
N LEU A 112 5.07 -4.77 -4.15
CA LEU A 112 4.59 -3.63 -3.37
C LEU A 112 5.17 -3.67 -1.96
N VAL A 113 5.09 -4.83 -1.28
CA VAL A 113 5.63 -5.02 0.07
C VAL A 113 7.11 -4.66 0.13
N GLU A 114 7.91 -5.21 -0.80
CA GLU A 114 9.35 -4.90 -0.88
C GLU A 114 9.63 -3.41 -1.01
N SER A 115 8.85 -2.71 -1.84
CA SER A 115 8.99 -1.27 -2.04
C SER A 115 8.77 -0.49 -0.75
N TYR A 116 7.68 -0.77 -0.02
CA TYR A 116 7.37 -0.06 1.22
C TYR A 116 8.29 -0.44 2.39
N ILE A 117 8.79 -1.67 2.44
CA ILE A 117 9.82 -2.06 3.41
C ILE A 117 11.08 -1.20 3.24
N ASP A 118 11.45 -0.92 1.99
CA ASP A 118 12.59 -0.08 1.63
C ASP A 118 12.29 1.43 1.69
N GLU A 119 11.13 1.85 2.19
CA GLU A 119 10.67 3.25 2.21
C GLU A 119 10.64 3.88 0.81
N ARG A 120 10.27 3.10 -0.20
CA ARG A 120 10.11 3.52 -1.60
C ARG A 120 8.67 3.33 -2.04
N LEU A 121 8.31 4.08 -3.09
CA LEU A 121 7.06 3.85 -3.80
C LEU A 121 7.23 2.74 -4.85
N PRO A 122 6.21 1.91 -5.09
CA PRO A 122 6.27 0.85 -6.08
C PRO A 122 6.47 1.37 -7.50
N VAL A 123 7.35 0.70 -8.26
CA VAL A 123 7.53 0.89 -9.70
C VAL A 123 7.41 -0.42 -10.43
#